data_AF-A0A0K1P6U3-F1
#
_entry.id   AF-A0A0K1P6U3-F1
#
_cell.length_a   1.000
_cell.length_b   1.000
_cell.length_c   1.000
_cell.angle_alpha   90.00
_cell.angle_beta   90.00
_cell.angle_gamma   90.00
#
_symmetry.space_group_name_H-M   'P 1'
#
loop_
_entity.id
_entity.type
_entity.pdbx_description
1 polymer ?
#
loop_
_entity_poly.entity_id
_entity_poly.type
_entity_poly.pdbx_seq_one_letter_code
_entity_poly.pdbx_strand_id
1 'polypeptide(L)'
;MYITLEKNSLGDIQIEDQLIKKIIHKDIKSNIDETLNLDVRVVWEHETTLFINIVINIEDRNNFSIDQNKIINSTYELIKKTIGIQPKTVSVSFV
;
A
#
# COMPACT_ATOMS: atom_id res chain seq x y z
N MET A 1 4.06 17.99 -9.01
CA MET A 1 2.75 17.41 -8.66
C MET A 1 2.48 17.82 -7.22
N TYR A 2 1.52 18.71 -6.99
CA TYR A 2 1.17 19.16 -5.64
C TYR A 2 0.03 18.26 -5.16
N ILE A 3 0.22 17.65 -3.98
CA ILE A 3 -0.82 16.87 -3.31
C ILE A 3 -1.52 17.82 -2.36
N THR A 4 -2.80 18.10 -2.60
CA THR A 4 -3.62 18.94 -1.72
C THR A 4 -4.14 18.05 -0.58
N LEU A 5 -3.60 18.24 0.62
CA LEU A 5 -4.09 17.62 1.85
C LEU A 5 -5.09 18.59 2.47
N GLU A 6 -6.39 18.43 2.17
CA GLU A 6 -7.42 19.22 2.82
C GLU A 6 -7.73 18.63 4.20
N LYS A 7 -7.30 19.32 5.26
CA LYS A 7 -7.72 19.08 6.63
C LYS A 7 -9.13 19.62 6.79
N ASN A 8 -10.11 18.76 7.03
CA ASN A 8 -11.43 19.23 7.44
C ASN A 8 -11.38 19.70 8.91
N SER A 9 -12.29 20.59 9.29
CA SER A 9 -12.33 21.31 10.59
C SER A 9 -12.36 20.39 11.84
N LEU A 10 -12.60 19.09 11.63
CA LEU A 10 -12.69 18.05 12.66
C LEU A 10 -11.38 17.25 12.86
N GLY A 11 -10.35 17.49 12.04
CA GLY A 11 -9.06 16.80 12.15
C GLY A 11 -8.99 15.44 11.43
N ASP A 12 -10.08 14.98 10.82
CA ASP A 12 -10.09 13.77 10.00
C ASP A 12 -9.36 13.98 8.67
N ILE A 13 -8.46 13.05 8.37
CA ILE A 13 -7.71 13.04 7.12
C ILE A 13 -8.59 12.41 6.04
N GLN A 14 -9.19 13.24 5.17
CA GLN A 14 -9.81 12.77 3.93
C GLN A 14 -8.72 12.56 2.87
N ILE A 15 -7.93 11.48 2.99
CA ILE A 15 -7.19 11.00 1.84
C ILE A 15 -8.18 10.27 0.93
N GLU A 16 -8.21 10.62 -0.34
CA GLU A 16 -8.92 9.81 -1.33
C GLU A 16 -8.38 8.37 -1.28
N ASP A 17 -9.26 7.43 -0.94
CA ASP A 17 -8.97 5.99 -0.90
C ASP A 17 -8.21 5.51 -2.16
N GLN A 18 -8.55 6.08 -3.32
CA GLN A 18 -7.87 5.81 -4.58
C GLN A 18 -6.38 6.22 -4.60
N LEU A 19 -6.01 7.27 -3.87
CA LEU A 19 -4.64 7.78 -3.81
C LEU A 19 -3.74 6.85 -2.98
N ILE A 20 -4.23 6.39 -1.82
CA ILE A 20 -3.56 5.35 -1.02
C ILE A 20 -3.33 4.11 -1.86
N LYS A 21 -4.38 3.62 -2.52
CA LYS A 21 -4.33 2.45 -3.39
C LYS A 21 -3.29 2.60 -4.50
N LYS A 22 -3.28 3.76 -5.19
CA LYS A 22 -2.29 4.04 -6.26
C LYS A 22 -0.86 4.09 -5.76
N ILE A 23 -0.64 4.71 -4.59
CA ILE A 23 0.71 4.85 -4.01
C ILE A 23 1.25 3.48 -3.57
N ILE A 24 0.45 2.68 -2.87
CA ILE A 24 0.82 1.32 -2.46
C ILE A 24 1.02 0.43 -3.69
N HIS A 25 0.16 0.52 -4.69
CA HIS A 25 0.29 -0.26 -5.93
C HIS A 25 1.59 0.05 -6.67
N LYS A 26 1.97 1.34 -6.76
CA LYS A 26 3.24 1.75 -7.37
C LYS A 26 4.45 1.25 -6.58
N ASP A 27 4.40 1.31 -5.26
CA ASP A 27 5.46 0.80 -4.38
C ASP A 27 5.66 -0.70 -4.53
N ILE A 28 4.57 -1.48 -4.59
CA ILE A 28 4.63 -2.93 -4.78
C ILE A 28 5.21 -3.27 -6.15
N LYS A 29 4.75 -2.60 -7.22
CA LYS A 29 5.30 -2.79 -8.57
C LYS A 29 6.77 -2.40 -8.69
N SER A 30 7.25 -1.44 -7.90
CA SER A 30 8.66 -1.08 -7.85
C SER A 30 9.51 -2.07 -7.03
N ASN A 31 8.89 -2.80 -6.10
CA ASN A 31 9.58 -3.75 -5.24
C ASN A 31 9.58 -5.18 -5.81
N ILE A 32 8.64 -5.48 -6.72
CA ILE A 32 8.56 -6.72 -7.48
C ILE A 32 9.07 -6.46 -8.89
N ASP A 33 9.52 -7.49 -9.60
CA ASP A 33 9.94 -7.40 -10.99
C ASP A 33 8.82 -6.78 -11.87
N GLU A 34 9.12 -5.65 -12.51
CA GLU A 34 8.19 -4.90 -13.36
C GLU A 34 7.73 -5.68 -14.60
N THR A 35 8.44 -6.75 -14.96
CA THR A 35 8.10 -7.64 -16.07
C THR A 35 6.98 -8.62 -15.73
N LEU A 36 6.64 -8.77 -14.45
CA LEU A 36 5.56 -9.63 -14.00
C LEU A 36 4.21 -8.93 -14.16
N ASN A 37 3.24 -9.65 -14.72
CA ASN A 37 1.86 -9.20 -14.74
C ASN A 37 1.23 -9.45 -13.36
N LEU A 38 1.18 -8.39 -12.54
CA LEU A 38 0.71 -8.42 -11.16
C LEU A 38 -0.61 -7.65 -11.05
N ASP A 39 -1.64 -8.30 -10.50
CA ASP A 39 -2.85 -7.62 -10.02
C ASP A 39 -2.74 -7.42 -8.51
N VAL A 40 -2.64 -6.16 -8.08
CA VAL A 40 -2.48 -5.78 -6.68
C VAL A 40 -3.78 -5.18 -6.18
N ARG A 41 -4.38 -5.84 -5.18
CA ARG A 41 -5.55 -5.34 -4.48
C ARG A 41 -5.16 -4.87 -3.10
N VAL A 42 -5.52 -3.64 -2.79
CA VAL A 42 -5.25 -3.02 -1.50
C VAL A 42 -6.56 -2.73 -0.80
N VAL A 43 -6.72 -3.29 0.38
CA VAL A 43 -7.81 -2.98 1.31
C VAL A 43 -7.17 -2.28 2.49
N TRP A 44 -7.70 -1.12 2.87
CA TRP A 44 -7.26 -0.44 4.08
C TRP A 44 -8.47 0.03 4.87
N GLU A 45 -8.34 0.00 6.18
CA GLU A 45 -9.38 0.38 7.12
C GLU A 45 -8.79 1.31 8.16
N HIS A 46 -9.53 2.37 8.48
CA HIS A 46 -9.12 3.38 9.44
C HIS A 46 -10.31 3.80 10.30
N GLU A 47 -10.63 2.97 11.29
CA GLU A 47 -11.64 3.31 12.31
C GLU A 47 -11.01 4.05 13.50
N THR A 48 -9.97 3.46 14.09
CA THR A 48 -9.16 4.06 15.18
C THR A 48 -7.66 3.81 15.01
N THR A 49 -7.33 2.78 14.24
CA THR A 49 -5.96 2.42 13.88
C THR A 49 -5.94 2.01 12.41
N LEU A 50 -4.82 2.28 11.73
CA LEU A 50 -4.67 2.03 10.31
C LEU A 50 -4.23 0.58 10.06
N PHE A 51 -5.08 -0.16 9.35
CA PHE A 51 -4.78 -1.51 8.86
C PHE A 51 -4.68 -1.50 7.35
N ILE A 52 -3.66 -2.17 6.82
CA ILE A 52 -3.44 -2.29 5.37
C ILE A 52 -3.27 -3.76 5.03
N ASN A 53 -4.12 -4.26 4.14
CA ASN A 53 -4.04 -5.60 3.59
C ASN A 53 -3.79 -5.54 2.09
N ILE A 54 -2.70 -6.18 1.66
CA ILE A 54 -2.25 -6.23 0.28
C ILE A 54 -2.41 -7.67 -0.21
N VAL A 55 -3.21 -7.85 -1.25
CA VAL A 55 -3.34 -9.12 -1.96
C VAL A 55 -2.67 -8.97 -3.31
N ILE A 56 -1.70 -9.83 -3.59
CA ILE A 56 -0.94 -9.83 -4.84
C ILE A 56 -1.31 -11.10 -5.58
N ASN A 57 -2.02 -10.97 -6.69
CA ASN A 57 -2.33 -12.05 -7.60
C ASN A 57 -1.21 -12.16 -8.63
N ILE A 58 -0.65 -13.37 -8.79
CA ILE A 58 0.47 -13.59 -9.71
C ILE A 58 0.14 -14.69 -10.71
N GLU A 59 0.08 -14.31 -11.99
CA GLU A 59 -0.31 -15.24 -13.06
C GLU A 59 0.75 -16.32 -13.31
N ASP A 60 2.04 -16.01 -13.21
CA ASP A 60 3.13 -16.96 -13.47
C ASP A 60 3.94 -17.28 -12.21
N ARG A 61 3.50 -18.30 -11.47
CA ARG A 61 4.08 -18.76 -10.19
C ARG A 61 5.44 -19.43 -10.29
N ASN A 62 5.95 -19.68 -11.49
CA ASN A 62 7.01 -20.68 -11.66
C ASN A 62 8.43 -20.17 -11.37
N ASN A 63 8.68 -18.86 -11.25
CA ASN A 63 10.07 -18.36 -11.16
C ASN A 63 10.29 -17.00 -10.47
N PHE A 64 9.43 -16.56 -9.56
CA PHE A 64 9.69 -15.32 -8.81
C PHE A 64 9.98 -15.60 -7.33
N SER A 65 10.94 -14.86 -6.79
CA SER A 65 11.18 -14.76 -5.35
C SER A 65 10.76 -13.36 -4.92
N ILE A 66 9.65 -13.26 -4.20
CA ILE A 66 9.19 -11.99 -3.63
C ILE A 66 9.57 -11.96 -2.15
N ASP A 67 10.35 -10.95 -1.76
CA ASP A 67 10.62 -10.66 -0.36
C ASP A 67 9.42 -9.92 0.25
N GLN A 68 8.57 -10.69 0.94
CA GLN A 68 7.40 -10.17 1.63
C GLN A 68 7.76 -9.11 2.69
N ASN A 69 8.86 -9.30 3.43
CA ASN A 69 9.28 -8.37 4.48
C ASN A 69 9.71 -7.03 3.88
N LYS A 70 10.36 -7.07 2.72
CA LYS A 70 10.72 -5.85 1.97
C LYS A 70 9.47 -5.06 1.58
N ILE A 71 8.42 -5.70 1.07
CA ILE A 71 7.17 -5.04 0.71
C ILE A 71 6.49 -4.43 1.94
N ILE A 72 6.37 -5.21 3.02
CA ILE A 72 5.78 -4.73 4.29
C ILE A 72 6.50 -3.48 4.79
N ASN A 73 7.83 -3.54 4.87
CA ASN A 73 8.64 -2.42 5.36
C ASN A 73 8.57 -1.19 4.42
N SER A 74 8.59 -1.41 3.10
CA SER A 74 8.49 -0.33 2.11
C SER A 74 7.14 0.37 2.20
N THR A 75 6.05 -0.40 2.20
CA THR A 75 4.69 0.13 2.33
C THR A 75 4.52 0.87 3.66
N TYR A 76 5.05 0.32 4.75
CA TYR A 76 5.00 0.96 6.06
C TYR A 76 5.64 2.35 6.06
N GLU A 77 6.88 2.44 5.57
CA GLU A 77 7.63 3.69 5.51
C GLU A 77 6.99 4.69 4.53
N LEU A 78 6.50 4.20 3.39
CA LEU A 78 5.79 5.00 2.41
C LEU A 78 4.54 5.65 3.00
N ILE A 79 3.73 4.86 3.71
CA ILE A 79 2.48 5.33 4.31
C ILE A 79 2.77 6.34 5.42
N LYS A 80 3.71 6.01 6.30
CA LYS A 80 4.18 6.93 7.34
C LYS A 80 4.65 8.28 6.77
N LYS A 81 5.38 8.27 5.64
CA LYS A 81 5.87 9.49 4.97
C LYS A 81 4.77 10.25 4.24
N THR A 82 3.81 9.55 3.62
CA THR A 82 2.81 10.17 2.75
C THR A 82 1.68 10.81 3.55
N ILE A 83 1.20 10.11 4.59
CA ILE A 83 0.00 10.51 5.34
C ILE A 83 0.28 10.81 6.81
N GLY A 84 1.52 10.62 7.27
CA GLY A 84 1.90 10.94 8.65
C GLY A 84 1.32 9.99 9.69
N ILE A 85 0.58 8.95 9.28
CA ILE A 85 0.01 7.93 10.15
C ILE A 85 0.86 6.67 10.06
N GLN A 86 1.18 6.11 11.22
CA GLN A 86 1.89 4.84 11.32
C GLN A 86 0.88 3.68 11.26
N PRO A 87 0.94 2.81 10.24
CA PRO A 87 0.10 1.62 10.20
C PRO A 87 0.33 0.77 11.45
N LYS A 88 -0.74 0.22 12.01
CA LYS A 88 -0.61 -0.78 13.09
C LYS A 88 -0.18 -2.12 12.53
N THR A 89 -0.77 -2.49 11.39
CA THR A 89 -0.47 -3.74 10.69
C THR A 89 -0.47 -3.51 9.19
N VAL A 90 0.53 -4.07 8.52
CA VAL A 90 0.57 -4.23 7.07
C VAL A 90 0.70 -5.73 6.80
N SER A 91 -0.30 -6.33 6.16
CA SER A 91 -0.28 -7.74 5.76
C SER A 91 -0.16 -7.85 4.24
N VAL A 92 0.61 -8.85 3.79
CA VAL A 92 0.76 -9.18 2.37
C VAL A 92 0.38 -10.65 2.19
N SER A 93 -0.48 -10.93 1.22
CA SER A 93 -0.90 -12.28 0.84
C SER A 93 -0.69 -12.49 -0.65
N PHE A 94 -0.19 -13.67 -1.03
CA PHE A 94 0.03 -14.07 -2.41
C PHE A 94 -1.05 -15.06 -2.84
N VAL A 95 -1.69 -14.78 -3.97
CA VAL A 95 -2.77 -15.60 -4.56
C VAL A 95 -2.49 -15.85 -6.03
#